data_AF-A0A388PK21-F1
#
_entry.id   AF-A0A388PK21-F1
#
_cell.length_a   1.000
_cell.length_b   1.000
_cell.length_c   1.000
_cell.angle_alpha   90.00
_cell.angle_beta   90.00
_cell.angle_gamma   90.00
#
_symmetry.space_group_name_H-M   'P 1'
#
loop_
_entity.id
_entity.type
_entity.pdbx_description
1 polymer ?
#
loop_
_entity_poly.entity_id
_entity_poly.type
_entity_poly.pdbx_seq_one_letter_code
_entity_poly.pdbx_strand_id
1 'polypeptide(L)'
;MRILDRYLLREWAKVFGLCLLGFGGLILISHCYNRIPDLERWGLSFGTSVEYLALLMVGSIPMLLPISLLISVIFTLGALNRNQELAAIRAAG
;
A
#
# COMPACT_ATOMS: atom_id res chain seq x y z
N MET A 1 -5.28 -8.84 -26.90
CA MET A 1 -5.74 -7.93 -25.83
C MET A 1 -5.41 -8.43 -24.42
N ARG A 2 -5.66 -9.70 -24.05
CA ARG A 2 -5.36 -10.23 -22.69
C ARG A 2 -3.90 -10.11 -22.19
N ILE A 3 -2.90 -10.04 -23.06
CA ILE A 3 -1.48 -9.98 -22.65
C ILE A 3 -1.11 -8.59 -22.13
N LEU A 4 -1.59 -7.54 -22.80
CA LEU A 4 -1.34 -6.16 -22.41
C LEU A 4 -2.02 -5.85 -21.08
N ASP A 5 -3.29 -6.23 -20.94
CA ASP A 5 -4.05 -6.03 -19.69
C ASP A 5 -3.36 -6.74 -18.51
N ARG A 6 -2.87 -7.97 -18.73
CA ARG A 6 -2.14 -8.73 -17.69
C ARG A 6 -0.81 -8.07 -17.34
N TYR A 7 -0.11 -7.52 -18.32
CA TYR A 7 1.13 -6.78 -18.06
C TYR A 7 0.86 -5.52 -17.24
N LEU A 8 -0.13 -4.74 -17.66
CA LEU A 8 -0.50 -3.47 -17.01
C LEU A 8 -0.99 -3.70 -15.57
N LEU A 9 -1.83 -4.71 -15.35
CA LEU A 9 -2.27 -5.12 -14.01
C LEU A 9 -1.11 -5.60 -13.15
N ARG A 10 -0.16 -6.35 -13.71
CA ARG A 10 1.00 -6.84 -12.96
C ARG A 10 1.92 -5.69 -12.54
N GLU A 11 2.15 -4.73 -13.44
CA GLU A 11 2.99 -3.57 -13.15
C GLU A 11 2.32 -2.66 -12.12
N TRP A 12 1.03 -2.38 -12.29
CA TRP A 12 0.22 -1.66 -11.32
C TRP A 12 0.20 -2.36 -9.95
N ALA A 13 -0.03 -3.68 -9.91
CA ALA A 13 -0.11 -4.43 -8.65
C ALA A 13 1.20 -4.40 -7.85
N LYS A 14 2.37 -4.39 -8.51
CA LYS A 14 3.66 -4.21 -7.84
C LYS A 14 3.74 -2.85 -7.16
N VAL A 15 3.42 -1.78 -7.90
CA VAL A 15 3.47 -0.40 -7.38
C VAL A 15 2.45 -0.22 -6.26
N PHE A 16 1.24 -0.73 -6.45
CA PHE A 16 0.19 -0.72 -5.43
C PHE A 16 0.61 -1.44 -4.16
N GLY A 17 1.19 -2.63 -4.26
CA GLY A 17 1.73 -3.37 -3.11
C GLY A 17 2.83 -2.58 -2.38
N LEU A 18 3.73 -1.94 -3.12
CA LEU A 18 4.77 -1.08 -2.53
C LEU A 18 4.19 0.14 -1.82
N CYS A 19 3.20 0.81 -2.41
CA CYS A 19 2.51 1.94 -1.77
C CYS A 19 1.80 1.49 -0.49
N LEU A 20 1.09 0.37 -0.54
CA LEU A 20 0.30 -0.13 0.58
C LEU A 20 1.20 -0.59 1.74
N LEU A 21 2.34 -1.23 1.43
CA LEU A 21 3.37 -1.56 2.42
C LEU A 21 4.06 -0.31 2.97
N GLY A 22 4.37 0.67 2.13
CA GLY A 22 4.98 1.93 2.56
C GLY A 22 4.09 2.70 3.52
N PHE A 23 2.85 2.99 3.12
CA PHE A 23 1.90 3.69 3.98
C PHE A 23 1.48 2.86 5.20
N GLY A 24 1.28 1.56 5.04
CA GLY A 24 1.00 0.64 6.14
C GLY A 24 2.13 0.62 7.17
N GLY A 25 3.39 0.58 6.72
CA GLY A 25 4.56 0.65 7.61
C GLY A 25 4.64 1.97 8.37
N LEU A 26 4.38 3.10 7.71
CA LEU A 26 4.34 4.42 8.36
C LEU A 26 3.25 4.47 9.45
N ILE A 27 2.05 3.97 9.16
CA ILE A 27 0.96 3.90 10.13
C ILE A 27 1.31 2.95 11.29
N LEU A 28 1.93 1.79 11.02
CA LEU A 28 2.35 0.87 12.07
C LEU A 28 3.32 1.55 13.04
N ILE A 29 4.33 2.25 12.54
CA ILE A 29 5.27 3.00 13.37
C ILE A 29 4.54 4.07 14.19
N SER A 30 3.60 4.79 13.58
CA SER A 30 2.77 5.78 14.27
C SER A 30 1.94 5.17 15.41
N HIS A 31 1.30 4.03 15.16
CA HIS A 31 0.52 3.30 16.17
C HIS A 31 1.39 2.77 17.29
N CYS A 32 2.57 2.21 16.98
CA CYS A 32 3.54 1.79 17.98
C CYS A 32 3.93 2.98 18.87
N TYR A 33 4.36 4.09 18.29
CA TYR A 33 4.82 5.25 19.05
C TYR A 33 3.73 5.83 19.96
N ASN A 34 2.50 5.98 19.44
CA ASN A 34 1.40 6.55 20.19
C ASN A 34 0.88 5.65 21.32
N ARG A 35 1.08 4.33 21.23
CA ARG A 35 0.46 3.35 22.15
C ARG A 35 1.44 2.68 23.11
N ILE A 36 2.75 2.83 22.92
CA ILE A 36 3.78 2.43 23.92
C ILE A 36 3.42 2.88 25.35
N PRO A 37 3.03 4.14 25.62
CA PRO A 37 2.72 4.57 26.99
C PRO A 37 1.41 3.97 27.55
N ASP A 38 0.47 3.60 26.69
CA ASP A 38 -0.78 2.93 27.10
C ASP A 38 -0.51 1.46 27.44
N LEU A 39 0.34 0.79 26.66
CA LEU A 39 0.76 -0.60 26.84
C LEU A 39 1.50 -0.80 28.17
N GLU A 40 2.36 0.15 28.53
CA GLU A 40 3.10 0.13 29.80
C GLU A 40 2.17 0.34 31.01
N ARG A 41 1.13 1.18 30.86
CA ARG A 41 0.13 1.43 31.92
C ARG A 41 -0.78 0.23 32.20
N TRP A 42 -1.03 -0.62 31.19
CA TRP A 42 -2.01 -1.70 31.30
C TRP A 42 -1.37 -3.05 31.69
N GLY A 43 -0.05 -3.14 31.81
CA GLY A 43 0.65 -4.37 32.19
C GLY A 43 0.38 -5.54 31.22
N LEU A 44 0.10 -5.25 29.95
CA LEU A 44 -0.29 -6.26 28.97
C LEU A 44 0.88 -7.19 28.62
N SER A 45 0.59 -8.49 28.54
CA SER A 45 1.52 -9.49 28.00
C SER A 45 1.90 -9.15 26.55
N PHE A 46 3.17 -9.34 26.20
CA PHE A 46 3.72 -9.03 24.86
C PHE A 46 2.91 -9.66 23.72
N GLY A 47 2.31 -10.83 23.94
CA GLY A 47 1.43 -11.49 22.97
C GLY A 47 0.16 -10.69 22.65
N THR A 48 -0.50 -10.18 23.68
CA THR A 48 -1.73 -9.38 23.54
C THR A 48 -1.45 -8.04 22.87
N SER A 49 -0.27 -7.46 23.10
CA SER A 49 0.19 -6.24 22.45
C SER A 49 0.35 -6.39 20.93
N VAL A 50 0.91 -7.52 20.49
CA VAL A 50 1.06 -7.83 19.06
C VAL A 50 -0.30 -8.07 18.40
N GLU A 51 -1.20 -8.80 19.06
CA GLU A 51 -2.55 -9.04 18.55
C GLU A 51 -3.34 -7.73 18.41
N TYR A 52 -3.26 -6.85 19.41
CA TYR A 52 -3.88 -5.54 19.36
C TYR A 52 -3.33 -4.67 18.21
N LEU A 53 -2.00 -4.63 18.04
CA LEU A 53 -1.37 -3.90 16.94
C LEU A 53 -1.78 -4.47 15.56
N ALA A 54 -1.90 -5.79 15.43
CA ALA A 54 -2.33 -6.45 14.21
C ALA A 54 -3.79 -6.10 13.85
N LEU A 55 -4.70 -6.12 14.82
CA LEU A 55 -6.09 -5.71 14.64
C LEU A 55 -6.19 -4.23 14.21
N LEU A 56 -5.38 -3.37 14.83
CA LEU A 56 -5.35 -1.94 14.51
C LEU A 56 -4.81 -1.68 13.10
N MET A 57 -3.79 -2.45 12.69
CA MET A 57 -3.28 -2.46 11.31
C MET A 57 -4.38 -2.82 10.31
N VAL A 58 -5.09 -3.93 10.53
CA VAL A 58 -6.18 -4.36 9.64
C VAL A 58 -7.29 -3.32 9.58
N GLY A 59 -7.64 -2.70 10.71
CA GLY A 59 -8.61 -1.61 10.77
C GLY A 59 -8.19 -0.34 10.01
N SER A 60 -6.90 -0.14 9.77
CA SER A 60 -6.36 1.03 9.05
C SER A 60 -6.31 0.83 7.53
N ILE A 61 -6.37 -0.41 7.04
CA ILE A 61 -6.31 -0.74 5.59
C ILE A 61 -7.41 -0.03 4.78
N PRO A 62 -8.69 0.01 5.19
CA PRO A 62 -9.74 0.67 4.43
C PRO A 62 -9.48 2.17 4.19
N MET A 63 -8.82 2.83 5.14
CA MET A 63 -8.42 4.25 5.01
C MET A 63 -7.24 4.43 4.04
N LEU A 64 -6.30 3.46 4.04
CA LEU A 64 -5.13 3.47 3.18
C LEU A 64 -5.42 3.06 1.73
N LEU A 65 -6.46 2.26 1.51
CA LEU A 65 -6.84 1.76 0.18
C LEU A 65 -7.02 2.87 -0.86
N PRO A 66 -7.87 3.91 -0.66
CA PRO A 66 -8.11 4.91 -1.69
C PRO A 66 -6.87 5.72 -2.05
N ILE A 67 -6.05 6.09 -1.06
CA ILE A 67 -4.84 6.90 -1.30
C ILE A 67 -3.75 6.07 -1.98
N SER A 68 -3.57 4.82 -1.56
CA SER A 68 -2.60 3.89 -2.17
C SER A 68 -2.99 3.57 -3.61
N LEU A 69 -4.29 3.38 -3.87
CA LEU A 69 -4.82 3.13 -5.20
C LEU A 69 -4.55 4.33 -6.11
N LEU A 70 -4.89 5.55 -5.69
CA LEU A 70 -4.64 6.76 -6.47
C LEU A 70 -3.16 6.93 -6.82
N ILE A 71 -2.29 6.85 -5.81
CA ILE A 71 -0.84 7.07 -5.98
C ILE A 71 -0.24 5.98 -6.87
N SER A 72 -0.63 4.73 -6.66
CA SER A 72 -0.13 3.62 -7.49
C SER A 72 -0.49 3.75 -8.96
N VAL A 73 -1.71 4.23 -9.27
CA VAL A 73 -2.15 4.48 -10.65
C VAL A 73 -1.31 5.59 -11.28
N ILE A 74 -1.09 6.70 -10.57
CA ILE A 74 -0.28 7.83 -11.05
C ILE A 74 1.16 7.37 -11.34
N PHE A 75 1.78 6.64 -10.41
CA PHE A 75 3.13 6.12 -10.58
C PHE A 75 3.24 5.13 -11.75
N THR A 76 2.28 4.23 -11.88
CA THR A 76 2.27 3.24 -12.96
C THR A 76 2.12 3.93 -14.32
N LEU A 77 1.13 4.82 -14.47
CA LEU A 77 0.95 5.59 -15.70
C LEU A 77 2.17 6.47 -16.01
N GLY A 78 2.80 7.07 -15.00
CA GLY A 78 4.04 7.82 -15.15
C GLY A 78 5.19 6.96 -15.66
N ALA A 79 5.34 5.73 -15.14
CA ALA A 79 6.36 4.78 -15.60
C ALA A 79 6.12 4.34 -17.05
N LEU A 80 4.88 3.99 -17.42
CA LEU A 80 4.51 3.65 -18.80
C LEU A 80 4.75 4.81 -19.78
N ASN A 81 4.46 6.04 -19.35
CA ASN A 81 4.70 7.23 -20.17
C ASN A 81 6.20 7.50 -20.37
N ARG A 82 7.00 7.37 -19.30
CA ARG A 82 8.47 7.54 -19.37
C ARG A 82 9.14 6.53 -20.30
N ASN A 83 8.64 5.30 -20.32
CA ASN A 83 9.16 4.22 -21.17
C ASN A 83 8.59 4.23 -22.61
N GLN A 84 7.77 5.24 -22.97
CA GLN A 84 7.07 5.32 -24.26
C GLN A 84 6.12 4.14 -24.56
N GLU A 85 5.85 3.29 -23.58
CA GLU A 85 4.91 2.16 -23.71
C GLU A 85 3.48 2.68 -23.95
N LEU A 86 3.09 3.73 -23.22
CA LEU A 86 1.78 4.36 -23.39
C LEU A 86 1.60 4.94 -24.80
N ALA A 87 2.67 5.51 -25.37
CA ALA A 87 2.67 6.04 -26.73
C ALA A 87 2.59 4.93 -27.78
N ALA A 88 3.33 3.82 -27.58
CA ALA A 88 3.29 2.65 -28.45
C ALA A 88 1.91 1.97 -28.45
N ILE A 89 1.27 1.83 -27.29
CA ILE A 89 -0.09 1.29 -27.16
C ILE A 89 -1.08 2.17 -27.95
N ARG A 90 -1.00 3.50 -27.79
CA ARG A 90 -1.87 4.44 -28.52
C ARG A 90 -1.62 4.45 -30.03
N ALA A 91 -0.40 4.19 -30.48
CA ALA A 91 -0.07 4.12 -31.90
C ALA A 91 -0.49 2.79 -32.55
N ALA A 92 -0.65 1.72 -31.75
CA ALA A 92 -1.06 0.40 -32.23
C ALA A 92 -2.57 0.26 -32.51
N GLY A 93 -3.37 1.28 -32.15
CA GLY A 93 -4.84 1.27 -32.28
C GLY A 93 -5.54 0.94 -30.97
#